data_AF-A0A2V8F6Z9-F1
#
_entry.id   AF-A0A2V8F6Z9-F1
#
_cell.length_a   1.000
_cell.length_b   1.000
_cell.length_c   1.000
_cell.angle_alpha   90.00
_cell.angle_beta   90.00
_cell.angle_gamma   90.00
#
_symmetry.space_group_name_H-M   'P 1'
#
loop_
_entity.id
_entity.type
_entity.pdbx_description
1 polymer ?
#
loop_
_entity_poly.entity_id
_entity_poly.type
_entity_poly.pdbx_seq_one_letter_code
_entity_poly.pdbx_strand_id
1 'polypeptide(L)'
;MALMTDSRMATLTQCRESSSSPMPRARWSLTTCTKSSISKALLNSSRMTCRPFAVMVPSSRTQYHLFIRVKTSGQSIDKQGRVRSDDMPPLATALITPARRVSGRLRVPGDKSIAHRYALLAALAEGRSTVTGFAPGADCRSTLACLRGLGVEVVEGPAGTVTFLGRGSGQLRSPVSSLNAGNSGTTMRLLAGVLAGHPFSSTLVGDASLSSRPMRRVIAPLERMGARIDAKDGRPPLTIHGARLRGAAHRPETPSAQVKSAVLLAGLHAEGTTSVAEPAATRDHTERALTAFGGQVGVDGLTVSVTGGQRLHGCTLSVPGDFSSAAFWLVAAAALPGSRIVVEDVGLNPTRTALLDVLRRFGARVQAEITTTEAGEPRGIVSLEGDRMGTLEIAPEEVPGLIDELPAIAALAAHGGQVTVRGAGELRVKESDRIATLVGGFRSLGIDADEREDGFIVRGASTAAARPAGGTADARGDHRMAMAFAIAALAADGPSLIDGADVVGISYPGFFEALDRLVAPLDGLGAP
;
A
#
# COMPACT_ATOMS: atom_id res chain seq x y z
N MET A 1 37.23 -8.55 13.86
CA MET A 1 36.35 -7.53 13.24
C MET A 1 35.49 -6.93 14.34
N ALA A 2 35.65 -5.65 14.65
CA ALA A 2 34.83 -4.96 15.63
C ALA A 2 33.61 -4.36 14.92
N LEU A 3 32.41 -4.71 15.35
CA LEU A 3 31.16 -4.06 14.93
C LEU A 3 31.09 -2.69 15.63
N MET A 4 31.07 -1.61 14.84
CA MET A 4 30.67 -0.30 15.32
C MET A 4 29.18 -0.11 15.02
N THR A 5 28.39 -0.03 16.09
CA THR A 5 27.10 0.66 16.10
C THR A 5 27.16 1.68 17.23
N ASP A 6 26.53 2.83 17.03
CA ASP A 6 26.43 3.87 18.04
C ASP A 6 25.93 3.27 19.37
N SER A 7 26.83 3.32 20.37
CA SER A 7 26.69 2.83 21.74
C SER A 7 26.52 1.31 21.96
N ARG A 8 27.59 0.53 21.70
CA ARG A 8 28.21 -0.52 22.60
C ARG A 8 28.83 -1.68 21.78
N MET A 9 30.07 -2.06 22.11
CA MET A 9 30.87 -3.10 21.43
C MET A 9 30.31 -4.52 21.64
N ALA A 10 30.31 -5.32 20.57
CA ALA A 10 30.38 -6.77 20.62
C ALA A 10 31.61 -7.25 19.84
N THR A 11 32.42 -8.14 20.43
CA THR A 11 33.66 -8.65 19.83
C THR A 11 33.43 -10.03 19.21
N LEU A 12 33.59 -10.15 17.89
CA LEU A 12 33.60 -11.43 17.19
C LEU A 12 35.05 -11.96 17.13
N THR A 13 35.34 -13.08 17.79
CA THR A 13 36.66 -13.71 17.78
C THR A 13 36.71 -14.81 16.72
N GLN A 14 37.69 -14.73 15.82
CA GLN A 14 37.98 -15.79 14.86
C GLN A 14 38.75 -16.91 15.58
N CYS A 15 38.19 -18.12 15.65
CA CYS A 15 38.97 -19.31 16.03
C CYS A 15 39.80 -19.76 14.82
N ARG A 16 41.12 -19.90 14.98
CA ARG A 16 41.96 -20.62 14.01
C ARG A 16 41.76 -22.13 14.18
N GLU A 17 41.57 -22.84 13.07
CA GLU A 17 41.46 -24.30 13.04
C GLU A 17 42.79 -24.97 13.45
N SER A 18 42.70 -26.06 14.24
CA SER A 18 43.82 -26.98 14.44
C SER A 18 43.97 -27.88 13.21
N SER A 19 45.19 -28.00 12.71
CA SER A 19 45.57 -28.57 11.41
C SER A 19 45.50 -30.10 11.27
N SER A 20 44.41 -30.76 11.68
CA SER A 20 44.34 -32.24 11.63
C SER A 20 43.02 -32.86 11.16
N SER A 21 42.20 -32.15 10.38
CA SER A 21 40.99 -32.75 9.75
C SER A 21 40.93 -32.53 8.24
N PRO A 22 40.48 -33.51 7.41
CA PRO A 22 40.56 -33.44 5.95
C PRO A 22 39.51 -32.52 5.27
N MET A 23 38.65 -31.83 6.03
CA MET A 23 37.72 -30.85 5.49
C MET A 23 37.66 -29.59 6.36
N PRO A 24 38.07 -28.41 5.85
CA PRO A 24 37.96 -27.16 6.60
C PRO A 24 36.49 -26.75 6.67
N ARG A 25 35.98 -26.55 7.88
CA ARG A 25 34.67 -25.93 8.15
C ARG A 25 34.93 -24.83 9.15
N ALA A 26 34.98 -23.58 8.67
CA ALA A 26 35.14 -22.41 9.51
C ALA A 26 34.09 -22.40 10.63
N ARG A 27 34.49 -22.75 11.85
CA ARG A 27 33.67 -22.66 13.06
C ARG A 27 33.88 -21.29 13.69
N TRP A 28 32.85 -20.46 13.63
CA TRP A 28 32.79 -19.19 14.34
C TRP A 28 32.10 -19.43 15.68
N SER A 29 32.72 -19.07 16.80
CA SER A 29 32.09 -19.09 18.13
C SER A 29 31.72 -17.67 18.54
N LEU A 30 30.44 -17.44 18.85
CA LEU A 30 29.99 -16.21 19.49
C LEU A 30 30.20 -16.36 21.01
N THR A 31 31.19 -15.64 21.55
CA THR A 31 31.39 -15.54 23.01
C THR A 31 30.63 -14.34 23.54
N THR A 32 29.58 -14.55 24.34
CA THR A 32 28.85 -13.49 25.02
C THR A 32 29.57 -13.10 26.32
N CYS A 33 29.99 -11.84 26.46
CA CYS A 33 30.58 -11.30 27.70
C CYS A 33 29.53 -10.75 28.69
N THR A 34 29.95 -10.65 29.95
CA THR A 34 29.16 -10.71 31.18
C THR A 34 28.50 -9.41 31.67
N LYS A 35 27.23 -9.54 32.09
CA LYS A 35 26.48 -8.95 33.23
C LYS A 35 26.66 -7.49 33.73
N SER A 36 27.37 -6.56 33.10
CA SER A 36 27.58 -5.21 33.69
C SER A 36 26.83 -4.03 33.05
N SER A 37 25.95 -4.23 32.06
CA SER A 37 25.29 -3.08 31.39
C SER A 37 23.79 -3.27 31.08
N ILE A 38 23.09 -4.04 31.90
CA ILE A 38 21.63 -4.22 31.84
C ILE A 38 20.95 -3.14 32.69
N SER A 39 20.14 -2.29 32.06
CA SER A 39 19.21 -1.38 32.74
C SER A 39 18.37 -2.17 33.77
N LYS A 40 18.21 -1.63 34.99
CA LYS A 40 17.48 -2.26 36.12
C LYS A 40 16.06 -2.73 35.75
N ALA A 41 15.46 -2.26 34.66
CA ALA A 41 14.16 -2.71 34.17
C ALA A 41 14.17 -4.13 33.55
N LEU A 42 15.31 -4.63 33.06
CA LEU A 42 15.45 -5.95 32.42
C LEU A 42 15.82 -7.07 33.39
N LEU A 43 16.25 -6.75 34.61
CA LEU A 43 16.69 -7.75 35.62
C LEU A 43 15.53 -8.39 36.41
N ASN A 44 14.30 -7.85 36.33
CA ASN A 44 13.16 -8.36 37.09
C ASN A 44 12.29 -9.39 36.34
N SER A 45 12.60 -9.73 35.08
CA SER A 45 11.90 -10.79 34.34
C SER A 45 12.73 -12.08 34.34
N SER A 46 12.68 -12.82 35.44
CA SER A 46 13.25 -14.16 35.56
C SER A 46 12.41 -15.16 34.75
N ARG A 47 12.61 -15.20 33.42
CA ARG A 47 12.20 -16.27 32.47
C ARG A 47 12.65 -15.95 31.04
N MET A 48 13.96 -15.84 30.80
CA MET A 48 14.50 -15.90 29.44
C MET A 48 14.86 -17.35 29.09
N THR A 49 14.03 -18.00 28.27
CA THR A 49 14.35 -19.28 27.63
C THR A 49 14.11 -19.16 26.13
N CYS A 50 15.17 -18.93 25.33
CA CYS A 50 15.14 -19.08 23.87
C CYS A 50 16.55 -19.29 23.31
N ARG A 51 16.68 -20.12 22.27
CA ARG A 51 17.89 -20.26 21.43
C ARG A 51 17.98 -19.03 20.52
N PRO A 52 19.09 -18.27 20.50
CA PRO A 52 19.27 -17.20 19.51
C PRO A 52 19.41 -17.80 18.11
N PHE A 53 18.58 -17.36 17.16
CA PHE A 53 18.78 -17.62 15.74
C PHE A 53 19.57 -16.46 15.15
N ALA A 54 20.75 -16.76 14.61
CA ALA A 54 21.67 -15.79 14.04
C ALA A 54 21.73 -16.00 12.53
N VAL A 55 21.24 -15.02 11.75
CA VAL A 55 21.32 -15.05 10.28
C VAL A 55 22.37 -14.07 9.82
N MET A 56 23.29 -14.54 8.99
CA MET A 56 24.31 -13.72 8.38
C MET A 56 23.91 -13.44 6.93
N VAL A 57 23.62 -12.19 6.60
CA VAL A 57 23.27 -11.77 5.23
C VAL A 57 24.44 -10.96 4.66
N PRO A 58 24.99 -11.32 3.49
CA PRO A 58 26.01 -10.51 2.83
C PRO A 58 25.38 -9.21 2.29
N SER A 59 25.94 -8.05 2.64
CA SER A 59 25.56 -6.76 2.03
C SER A 59 26.53 -6.30 0.95
N SER A 60 27.76 -6.84 0.92
CA SER A 60 28.74 -6.68 -0.17
C SER A 60 29.78 -7.80 -0.12
N ARG A 61 30.78 -7.80 -1.03
CA ARG A 61 31.91 -8.75 -0.99
C ARG A 61 32.69 -8.73 0.34
N THR A 62 32.55 -7.68 1.16
CA THR A 62 33.33 -7.47 2.39
C THR A 62 32.49 -7.15 3.63
N GLN A 63 31.15 -7.06 3.52
CA GLN A 63 30.27 -6.75 4.65
C GLN A 63 29.17 -7.79 4.84
N TYR A 64 28.94 -8.15 6.09
CA TYR A 64 27.92 -9.09 6.54
C TYR A 64 27.11 -8.47 7.67
N HIS A 65 25.78 -8.58 7.60
CA HIS A 65 24.89 -8.22 8.70
C HIS A 65 24.55 -9.47 9.52
N LEU A 66 24.77 -9.41 10.84
CA LEU A 66 24.37 -10.45 11.78
C LEU A 66 23.06 -10.05 12.45
N PHE A 67 21.97 -10.74 12.13
CA PHE A 67 20.67 -10.53 12.76
C PHE A 67 20.44 -11.57 13.85
N ILE A 68 20.20 -11.11 15.07
CA ILE A 68 19.84 -11.94 16.21
C ILE A 68 18.38 -11.62 16.58
N ARG A 69 17.46 -12.55 16.32
CA ARG A 69 16.05 -12.40 16.74
C ARG A 69 15.95 -12.74 18.22
N VAL A 70 15.65 -11.75 19.06
CA VAL A 70 15.44 -11.94 20.51
C VAL A 70 13.95 -11.82 20.81
N LYS A 71 13.32 -12.91 21.26
CA LYS A 71 11.92 -12.89 21.72
C LYS A 71 11.91 -12.39 23.17
N THR A 72 11.46 -11.16 23.40
CA THR A 72 11.31 -10.61 24.75
C THR A 72 9.97 -11.08 25.34
N SER A 73 10.03 -11.97 26.33
CA SER A 73 8.87 -12.36 27.14
C SER A 73 8.56 -11.24 28.14
N GLY A 74 7.85 -10.20 27.68
CA GLY A 74 7.49 -9.07 28.53
C GLY A 74 6.79 -7.96 27.74
N GLN A 75 5.61 -8.25 27.19
CA GLN A 75 4.72 -7.25 26.59
C GLN A 75 3.30 -7.49 27.07
N SER A 76 2.51 -6.43 27.27
CA SER A 76 1.20 -6.51 27.92
C SER A 76 0.25 -7.38 27.12
N ILE A 77 -0.10 -8.50 27.73
CA ILE A 77 -1.05 -9.47 27.21
C ILE A 77 -2.44 -8.96 27.60
N ASP A 78 -3.38 -8.86 26.65
CA ASP A 78 -4.77 -8.64 27.02
C ASP A 78 -5.33 -9.85 27.79
N LYS A 79 -6.55 -9.74 28.35
CA LYS A 79 -7.16 -10.83 29.14
C LYS A 79 -7.37 -12.14 28.35
N GLN A 80 -7.08 -12.17 27.05
CA GLN A 80 -7.19 -13.33 26.17
C GLN A 80 -5.87 -13.81 25.55
N GLY A 81 -4.70 -13.34 25.99
CA GLY A 81 -3.43 -13.91 25.52
C GLY A 81 -2.84 -13.25 24.27
N ARG A 82 -3.39 -12.14 23.77
CA ARG A 82 -2.95 -11.51 22.51
C ARG A 82 -2.01 -10.33 22.76
N VAL A 83 -0.94 -10.27 21.97
CA VAL A 83 -0.06 -9.09 21.85
C VAL A 83 -0.81 -8.05 21.02
N ARG A 84 -0.90 -6.81 21.51
CA ARG A 84 -1.47 -5.69 20.73
C ARG A 84 -0.49 -5.27 19.63
N SER A 85 -0.99 -5.14 18.40
CA SER A 85 -0.22 -4.78 17.19
C SER A 85 0.37 -3.37 17.21
N ASP A 86 -0.15 -2.49 18.06
CA ASP A 86 0.07 -1.06 17.95
C ASP A 86 1.36 -0.56 18.66
N ASP A 87 2.09 -1.45 19.35
CA ASP A 87 3.23 -1.11 20.21
C ASP A 87 4.60 -1.57 19.66
N MET A 88 4.67 -2.15 18.46
CA MET A 88 5.95 -2.53 17.85
C MET A 88 6.54 -1.36 17.06
N PRO A 89 7.79 -0.92 17.32
CA PRO A 89 8.41 0.12 16.52
C PRO A 89 8.56 -0.37 15.08
N PRO A 90 8.28 0.48 14.08
CA PRO A 90 8.43 0.11 12.69
C PRO A 90 9.83 -0.44 12.39
N LEU A 91 9.89 -1.56 11.68
CA LEU A 91 11.15 -2.14 11.24
C LEU A 91 11.69 -1.34 10.06
N ALA A 92 12.77 -0.59 10.26
CA ALA A 92 13.46 0.12 9.17
C ALA A 92 13.94 -0.84 8.07
N THR A 93 14.30 -2.07 8.45
CA THR A 93 14.67 -3.15 7.52
C THR A 93 13.95 -4.45 7.91
N ALA A 94 13.35 -5.14 6.95
CA ALA A 94 12.73 -6.45 7.14
C ALA A 94 13.61 -7.59 6.61
N LEU A 95 13.80 -8.64 7.41
CA LEU A 95 14.45 -9.88 7.01
C LEU A 95 13.41 -10.86 6.47
N ILE A 96 13.57 -11.27 5.22
CA ILE A 96 12.68 -12.22 4.55
C ILE A 96 13.43 -13.52 4.31
N THR A 97 12.87 -14.62 4.81
CA THR A 97 13.40 -15.97 4.57
C THR A 97 12.65 -16.65 3.43
N PRO A 98 13.34 -17.48 2.63
CA PRO A 98 12.69 -18.32 1.63
C PRO A 98 11.53 -19.13 2.18
N ALA A 99 10.47 -19.30 1.38
CA ALA A 99 9.28 -20.04 1.79
C ALA A 99 8.91 -21.13 0.78
N ARG A 100 8.48 -22.27 1.30
CA ARG A 100 7.98 -23.39 0.49
C ARG A 100 6.57 -23.11 -0.04
N ARG A 101 5.71 -22.54 0.80
CA ARG A 101 4.30 -22.24 0.49
C ARG A 101 3.78 -21.12 1.36
N VAL A 102 2.69 -20.50 0.91
CA VAL A 102 1.87 -19.56 1.68
C VAL A 102 0.52 -20.23 1.94
N SER A 103 0.06 -20.26 3.19
CA SER A 103 -1.19 -20.93 3.54
C SER A 103 -1.95 -20.24 4.67
N GLY A 104 -3.24 -20.05 4.50
CA GLY A 104 -4.11 -19.58 5.58
C GLY A 104 -5.31 -18.77 5.13
N ARG A 105 -5.99 -18.18 6.11
CA ARG A 105 -7.11 -17.25 5.93
C ARG A 105 -6.74 -15.91 6.55
N LEU A 106 -7.13 -14.82 5.90
CA LEU A 106 -6.90 -13.48 6.43
C LEU A 106 -7.96 -12.48 6.00
N ARG A 107 -8.01 -11.38 6.73
CA ARG A 107 -8.65 -10.13 6.34
C ARG A 107 -7.56 -9.08 6.15
N VAL A 108 -7.68 -8.32 5.08
CA VAL A 108 -6.77 -7.20 4.78
C VAL A 108 -7.37 -5.89 5.32
N PRO A 109 -6.56 -4.85 5.57
CA PRO A 109 -7.06 -3.54 5.98
C PRO A 109 -8.05 -2.95 4.98
N GLY A 110 -8.90 -2.02 5.43
CA GLY A 110 -9.89 -1.38 4.57
C GLY A 110 -9.30 -0.66 3.37
N ASP A 111 -10.05 -0.63 2.26
CA ASP A 111 -9.68 0.03 1.01
C ASP A 111 -9.48 1.54 1.21
N LYS A 112 -8.23 1.96 0.96
CA LYS A 112 -7.80 3.36 1.07
C LYS A 112 -8.62 4.30 0.17
N SER A 113 -8.89 3.89 -1.06
CA SER A 113 -9.62 4.71 -2.05
C SER A 113 -11.07 4.95 -1.62
N ILE A 114 -11.73 3.94 -1.06
CA ILE A 114 -13.09 4.03 -0.54
C ILE A 114 -13.13 4.87 0.74
N ALA A 115 -12.21 4.63 1.68
CA ALA A 115 -12.12 5.37 2.94
C ALA A 115 -11.99 6.90 2.73
N HIS A 116 -11.13 7.34 1.80
CA HIS A 116 -11.02 8.76 1.43
C HIS A 116 -12.35 9.35 0.96
N ARG A 117 -13.07 8.64 0.09
CA ARG A 117 -14.32 9.14 -0.52
C ARG A 117 -15.45 9.17 0.49
N TYR A 118 -15.57 8.14 1.32
CA TYR A 118 -16.55 8.12 2.40
C TYR A 118 -16.30 9.25 3.40
N ALA A 119 -15.04 9.52 3.77
CA ALA A 119 -14.72 10.65 4.65
C ALA A 119 -15.10 12.01 4.05
N LEU A 120 -14.74 12.26 2.78
CA LEU A 120 -15.05 13.52 2.10
C LEU A 120 -16.56 13.72 1.92
N LEU A 121 -17.29 12.68 1.49
CA LEU A 121 -18.74 12.79 1.31
C LEU A 121 -19.48 12.85 2.64
N ALA A 122 -19.02 12.14 3.68
CA ALA A 122 -19.56 12.27 5.03
C ALA A 122 -19.42 13.69 5.60
N ALA A 123 -18.31 14.38 5.30
CA ALA A 123 -18.13 15.77 5.67
C ALA A 123 -19.10 16.72 4.96
N LEU A 124 -19.42 16.43 3.69
CA LEU A 124 -20.32 17.22 2.84
C LEU A 124 -21.80 16.84 3.01
N ALA A 125 -22.10 15.71 3.65
CA ALA A 125 -23.45 15.25 3.89
C ALA A 125 -24.13 16.00 5.04
N GLU A 126 -25.46 16.06 5.01
CA GLU A 126 -26.29 16.54 6.10
C GLU A 126 -26.47 15.44 7.15
N GLY A 127 -26.15 15.73 8.41
CA GLY A 127 -26.35 14.81 9.52
C GLY A 127 -25.16 13.87 9.80
N ARG A 128 -25.41 12.85 10.62
CA ARG A 128 -24.36 11.94 11.11
C ARG A 128 -24.08 10.85 10.08
N SER A 129 -22.80 10.60 9.82
CA SER A 129 -22.33 9.42 9.09
C SER A 129 -21.46 8.53 9.97
N THR A 130 -21.58 7.22 9.82
CA THR A 130 -20.74 6.24 10.53
C THR A 130 -20.09 5.31 9.53
N VAL A 131 -18.76 5.20 9.56
CA VAL A 131 -17.98 4.35 8.65
C VAL A 131 -17.22 3.32 9.46
N THR A 132 -17.44 2.03 9.22
CA THR A 132 -16.68 0.93 9.85
C THR A 132 -15.61 0.37 8.92
N GLY A 133 -14.57 -0.26 9.48
CA GLY A 133 -13.46 -0.81 8.70
C GLY A 133 -12.59 0.26 8.03
N PHE A 134 -12.61 1.49 8.53
CA PHE A 134 -11.88 2.62 7.94
C PHE A 134 -10.40 2.31 7.83
N ALA A 135 -9.80 2.67 6.69
CA ALA A 135 -8.41 2.34 6.41
C ALA A 135 -7.46 3.01 7.42
N PRO A 136 -6.59 2.23 8.12
CA PRO A 136 -5.74 2.74 9.21
C PRO A 136 -4.47 3.44 8.72
N GLY A 137 -4.32 3.70 7.42
CA GLY A 137 -3.11 4.27 6.83
C GLY A 137 -2.90 5.75 7.14
N ALA A 138 -1.65 6.21 7.06
CA ALA A 138 -1.29 7.61 7.29
C ALA A 138 -1.96 8.57 6.29
N ASP A 139 -2.19 8.10 5.06
CA ASP A 139 -2.92 8.83 4.03
C ASP A 139 -4.36 9.16 4.47
N CYS A 140 -5.11 8.17 4.94
CA CYS A 140 -6.49 8.35 5.37
C CYS A 140 -6.57 9.21 6.63
N ARG A 141 -5.61 9.06 7.56
CA ARG A 141 -5.48 9.97 8.71
C ARG A 141 -5.26 11.42 8.28
N SER A 142 -4.48 11.66 7.22
CA SER A 142 -4.26 13.01 6.67
C SER A 142 -5.57 13.62 6.15
N THR A 143 -6.44 12.82 5.52
CA THR A 143 -7.80 13.26 5.16
C THR A 143 -8.61 13.63 6.40
N LEU A 144 -8.66 12.77 7.43
CA LEU A 144 -9.40 13.05 8.66
C LEU A 144 -8.89 14.35 9.33
N ALA A 145 -7.58 14.56 9.38
CA ALA A 145 -6.97 15.77 9.92
C ALA A 145 -7.36 17.03 9.11
N CYS A 146 -7.33 16.95 7.78
CA CYS A 146 -7.79 18.05 6.92
C CYS A 146 -9.27 18.38 7.15
N LEU A 147 -10.12 17.37 7.28
CA LEU A 147 -11.56 17.56 7.56
C LEU A 147 -11.81 18.21 8.92
N ARG A 148 -11.05 17.84 9.96
CA ARG A 148 -11.07 18.54 11.26
C ARG A 148 -10.67 20.01 11.11
N GLY A 149 -9.63 20.29 10.32
CA GLY A 149 -9.21 21.66 9.99
C GLY A 149 -10.26 22.49 9.26
N LEU A 150 -11.16 21.82 8.53
CA LEU A 150 -12.33 22.41 7.86
C LEU A 150 -13.57 22.47 8.77
N GLY A 151 -13.39 22.19 10.06
CA GLY A 151 -14.40 22.31 11.10
C GLY A 151 -15.44 21.19 11.11
N VAL A 152 -15.13 20.02 10.54
CA VAL A 152 -15.95 18.79 10.63
C VAL A 152 -15.62 18.07 11.94
N GLU A 153 -16.64 17.64 12.67
CA GLU A 153 -16.42 16.79 13.85
C GLU A 153 -16.15 15.35 13.39
N VAL A 154 -14.97 14.84 13.74
CA VAL A 154 -14.51 13.49 13.35
C VAL A 154 -14.07 12.73 14.60
N VAL A 155 -14.86 11.74 14.98
CA VAL A 155 -14.63 10.88 16.16
C VAL A 155 -14.18 9.50 15.70
N GLU A 156 -12.95 9.14 16.04
CA GLU A 156 -12.41 7.80 15.82
C GLU A 156 -12.79 6.90 17.01
N GLY A 157 -13.28 5.70 16.69
CA GLY A 157 -13.76 4.71 17.65
C GLY A 157 -13.06 3.36 17.49
N PRO A 158 -13.48 2.35 18.26
CA PRO A 158 -12.85 1.03 18.23
C PRO A 158 -12.99 0.34 16.87
N ALA A 159 -12.05 -0.56 16.58
CA ALA A 159 -12.03 -1.42 15.38
C ALA A 159 -12.15 -0.65 14.04
N GLY A 160 -11.54 0.53 13.95
CA GLY A 160 -11.54 1.34 12.71
C GLY A 160 -12.90 1.98 12.40
N THR A 161 -13.74 2.21 13.42
CA THR A 161 -14.98 2.97 13.25
C THR A 161 -14.68 4.47 13.26
N VAL A 162 -15.23 5.23 12.32
CA VAL A 162 -15.13 6.69 12.29
C VAL A 162 -16.53 7.29 12.15
N THR A 163 -16.88 8.20 13.05
CA THR A 163 -18.13 8.96 12.99
C THR A 163 -17.86 10.38 12.58
N PHE A 164 -18.68 10.89 11.67
CA PHE A 164 -18.63 12.25 11.15
C PHE A 164 -19.93 12.97 11.48
N LEU A 165 -19.85 14.17 12.04
CA LEU A 165 -20.97 15.10 11.99
C LEU A 165 -20.81 15.95 10.73
N GLY A 166 -21.49 15.51 9.67
CA GLY A 166 -21.47 16.16 8.38
C GLY A 166 -22.06 17.56 8.45
N ARG A 167 -21.47 18.49 7.70
CA ARG A 167 -21.85 19.90 7.77
C ARG A 167 -22.86 20.31 6.71
N GLY A 168 -23.07 19.47 5.71
CA GLY A 168 -23.78 19.82 4.50
C GLY A 168 -22.88 20.50 3.46
N SER A 169 -23.31 20.43 2.21
CA SER A 169 -22.60 20.98 1.06
C SER A 169 -22.45 22.51 1.19
N GLY A 170 -21.23 23.02 1.00
CA GLY A 170 -20.92 24.46 1.08
C GLY A 170 -20.80 25.02 2.50
N GLN A 171 -20.87 24.17 3.55
CA GLN A 171 -20.90 24.59 4.95
C GLN A 171 -19.60 24.32 5.72
N LEU A 172 -18.53 23.91 5.02
CA LEU A 172 -17.20 23.79 5.62
C LEU A 172 -16.69 25.16 6.10
N ARG A 173 -15.80 25.17 7.11
CA ARG A 173 -15.19 26.40 7.62
C ARG A 173 -13.83 26.64 6.97
N SER A 174 -13.49 27.92 6.81
CA SER A 174 -12.13 28.34 6.44
C SER A 174 -11.15 27.79 7.46
N PRO A 175 -10.07 27.11 7.02
CA PRO A 175 -9.05 26.62 7.93
C PRO A 175 -8.19 27.78 8.46
N VAL A 176 -7.69 27.65 9.69
CA VAL A 176 -6.81 28.65 10.33
C VAL A 176 -5.35 28.50 9.85
N SER A 177 -4.98 27.31 9.41
CA SER A 177 -3.65 26.95 8.94
C SER A 177 -3.71 26.12 7.67
N SER A 178 -2.56 25.88 7.04
CA SER A 178 -2.47 25.00 5.87
C SER A 178 -2.95 23.59 6.19
N LEU A 179 -3.70 23.00 5.26
CA LEU A 179 -4.18 21.62 5.33
C LEU A 179 -3.10 20.69 4.81
N ASN A 180 -2.57 19.84 5.69
CA ASN A 180 -1.45 18.96 5.36
C ASN A 180 -1.96 17.59 4.88
N ALA A 181 -1.71 17.29 3.61
CA ALA A 181 -2.05 16.00 2.99
C ALA A 181 -0.99 14.91 3.23
N GLY A 182 0.14 15.22 3.90
CA GLY A 182 1.26 14.29 4.07
C GLY A 182 1.79 13.82 2.71
N ASN A 183 1.85 12.50 2.51
CA ASN A 183 2.20 11.89 1.22
C ASN A 183 0.98 11.66 0.29
N SER A 184 -0.23 11.91 0.78
CA SER A 184 -1.47 11.48 0.16
C SER A 184 -1.87 12.35 -1.03
N GLY A 185 -1.47 11.90 -2.23
CA GLY A 185 -1.93 12.49 -3.49
C GLY A 185 -3.46 12.47 -3.65
N THR A 186 -4.12 11.42 -3.13
CA THR A 186 -5.59 11.32 -3.14
C THR A 186 -6.23 12.40 -2.29
N THR A 187 -5.75 12.62 -1.05
CA THR A 187 -6.26 13.68 -0.18
C THR A 187 -6.15 15.03 -0.88
N MET A 188 -4.96 15.38 -1.36
CA MET A 188 -4.73 16.70 -1.95
C MET A 188 -5.58 16.94 -3.20
N ARG A 189 -5.64 15.98 -4.13
CA ARG A 189 -6.35 16.15 -5.40
C ARG A 189 -7.87 16.21 -5.22
N LEU A 190 -8.45 15.32 -4.42
CA LEU A 190 -9.89 15.33 -4.20
C LEU A 190 -10.32 16.52 -3.35
N LEU A 191 -9.54 16.86 -2.32
CA LEU A 191 -9.84 18.02 -1.48
C LEU A 191 -9.70 19.33 -2.26
N ALA A 192 -8.80 19.41 -3.24
CA ALA A 192 -8.75 20.56 -4.15
C ALA A 192 -10.07 20.77 -4.90
N GLY A 193 -10.70 19.69 -5.37
CA GLY A 193 -12.03 19.73 -5.99
C GLY A 193 -13.13 20.22 -5.03
N VAL A 194 -13.12 19.72 -3.79
CA VAL A 194 -14.07 20.18 -2.74
C VAL A 194 -13.87 21.66 -2.42
N LEU A 195 -12.63 22.09 -2.18
CA LEU A 195 -12.29 23.45 -1.75
C LEU A 195 -12.52 24.50 -2.85
N ALA A 196 -12.41 24.12 -4.12
CA ALA A 196 -12.68 25.01 -5.25
C ALA A 196 -14.11 25.59 -5.22
N GLY A 197 -15.08 24.86 -4.66
CA GLY A 197 -16.48 25.29 -4.57
C GLY A 197 -16.86 26.02 -3.28
N HIS A 198 -15.91 26.28 -2.35
CA HIS A 198 -16.20 26.89 -1.06
C HIS A 198 -15.78 28.37 -1.01
N PRO A 199 -16.53 29.27 -0.34
CA PRO A 199 -16.31 30.71 -0.40
C PRO A 199 -15.19 31.20 0.55
N PHE A 200 -14.04 30.54 0.54
CA PHE A 200 -12.86 30.93 1.32
C PHE A 200 -11.57 30.51 0.63
N SER A 201 -10.45 31.08 1.09
CA SER A 201 -9.11 30.68 0.65
C SER A 201 -8.55 29.59 1.56
N SER A 202 -7.82 28.64 0.97
CA SER A 202 -7.18 27.55 1.72
C SER A 202 -5.88 27.14 1.04
N THR A 203 -4.92 26.63 1.81
CA THR A 203 -3.64 26.15 1.29
C THR A 203 -3.47 24.68 1.59
N LEU A 204 -3.25 23.87 0.54
CA LEU A 204 -2.90 22.45 0.65
C LEU A 204 -1.38 22.29 0.58
N VAL A 205 -0.81 21.57 1.55
CA VAL A 205 0.62 21.24 1.59
C VAL A 205 0.82 19.73 1.64
N GLY A 206 2.02 19.27 1.32
CA GLY A 206 2.42 17.87 1.41
C GLY A 206 3.85 17.74 1.90
N ASP A 207 4.30 16.50 2.09
CA ASP A 207 5.71 16.21 2.34
C ASP A 207 6.58 16.46 1.10
N ALA A 208 7.88 16.18 1.20
CA ALA A 208 8.83 16.38 0.11
C ALA A 208 8.49 15.57 -1.16
N SER A 209 7.99 14.33 -1.00
CA SER A 209 7.61 13.49 -2.13
C SER A 209 6.36 14.05 -2.81
N LEU A 210 5.29 14.33 -2.06
CA LEU A 210 4.04 14.89 -2.61
C LEU A 210 4.27 16.26 -3.26
N SER A 211 5.14 17.09 -2.67
CA SER A 211 5.46 18.43 -3.19
C SER A 211 6.17 18.41 -4.56
N SER A 212 6.77 17.28 -4.95
CA SER A 212 7.36 17.13 -6.29
C SER A 212 6.35 16.68 -7.36
N ARG A 213 5.16 16.20 -6.96
CA ARG A 213 4.19 15.58 -7.87
C ARG A 213 3.40 16.62 -8.66
N PRO A 214 3.15 16.38 -9.96
CA PRO A 214 2.36 17.30 -10.77
C PRO A 214 0.88 17.31 -10.35
N MET A 215 0.32 18.52 -10.26
CA MET A 215 -1.09 18.78 -9.94
C MET A 215 -1.85 19.47 -11.07
N ARG A 216 -1.17 19.82 -12.17
CA ARG A 216 -1.78 20.55 -13.32
C ARG A 216 -3.02 19.86 -13.89
N ARG A 217 -3.04 18.52 -13.95
CA ARG A 217 -4.19 17.72 -14.42
C ARG A 217 -5.45 17.89 -13.57
N VAL A 218 -5.33 18.34 -12.32
CA VAL A 218 -6.45 18.69 -11.43
C VAL A 218 -6.70 20.20 -11.43
N ILE A 219 -5.65 21.02 -11.42
CA ILE A 219 -5.77 22.48 -11.43
C ILE A 219 -6.51 22.98 -12.67
N ALA A 220 -6.09 22.53 -13.86
CA ALA A 220 -6.62 23.03 -15.13
C ALA A 220 -8.15 22.86 -15.29
N PRO A 221 -8.76 21.70 -15.00
CA PRO A 221 -10.23 21.60 -15.07
C PRO A 221 -10.94 22.45 -14.01
N LEU A 222 -10.38 22.58 -12.78
CA LEU A 222 -11.00 23.42 -11.74
C LEU A 222 -10.95 24.91 -12.11
N GLU A 223 -9.86 25.38 -12.73
CA GLU A 223 -9.76 26.75 -13.25
C GLU A 223 -10.79 27.01 -14.36
N ARG A 224 -11.01 26.05 -15.26
CA ARG A 224 -12.06 26.15 -16.28
C ARG A 224 -13.47 26.22 -15.68
N MET A 225 -13.68 25.64 -14.51
CA MET A 225 -14.95 25.74 -13.77
C MET A 225 -15.09 27.08 -13.03
N GLY A 226 -14.04 27.91 -12.99
CA GLY A 226 -14.04 29.25 -12.39
C GLY A 226 -13.25 29.38 -11.08
N ALA A 227 -12.56 28.32 -10.62
CA ALA A 227 -11.68 28.42 -9.47
C ALA A 227 -10.40 29.21 -9.80
N ARG A 228 -9.78 29.83 -8.80
CA ARG A 228 -8.41 30.37 -8.92
C ARG A 228 -7.49 29.58 -8.00
N ILE A 229 -6.44 28.98 -8.57
CA ILE A 229 -5.51 28.14 -7.82
C ILE A 229 -4.08 28.60 -8.11
N ASP A 230 -3.42 29.16 -7.10
CA ASP A 230 -2.02 29.54 -7.17
C ASP A 230 -1.14 28.32 -6.84
N ALA A 231 -0.24 27.97 -7.76
CA ALA A 231 0.70 26.87 -7.62
C ALA A 231 1.98 27.17 -8.40
N LYS A 232 3.15 26.87 -7.81
CA LYS A 232 4.44 27.03 -8.50
C LYS A 232 4.69 25.84 -9.41
N ASP A 233 4.86 26.08 -10.71
CA ASP A 233 5.07 25.05 -11.74
C ASP A 233 4.01 23.92 -11.71
N GLY A 234 2.79 24.25 -11.27
CA GLY A 234 1.70 23.28 -11.12
C GLY A 234 1.95 22.22 -10.03
N ARG A 235 2.75 22.54 -9.01
CA ARG A 235 3.08 21.67 -7.87
C ARG A 235 2.66 22.29 -6.52
N PRO A 236 2.52 21.48 -5.46
CA PRO A 236 2.26 21.98 -4.11
C PRO A 236 3.38 22.90 -3.60
N PRO A 237 3.09 23.84 -2.68
CA PRO A 237 1.78 24.11 -2.06
C PRO A 237 0.75 24.64 -3.05
N LEU A 238 -0.52 24.29 -2.86
CA LEU A 238 -1.65 24.77 -3.67
C LEU A 238 -2.48 25.75 -2.84
N THR A 239 -2.50 27.02 -3.22
CA THR A 239 -3.41 28.01 -2.60
C THR A 239 -4.66 28.14 -3.46
N ILE A 240 -5.78 27.69 -2.92
CA ILE A 240 -7.06 27.62 -3.61
C ILE A 240 -7.92 28.77 -3.10
N HIS A 241 -8.29 29.67 -4.01
CA HIS A 241 -9.29 30.69 -3.80
C HIS A 241 -10.61 30.17 -4.36
N GLY A 242 -11.43 29.59 -3.48
CA GLY A 242 -12.69 29.01 -3.92
C GLY A 242 -13.67 30.07 -4.44
N ALA A 243 -14.55 29.64 -5.34
CA ALA A 243 -15.41 30.52 -6.12
C ALA A 243 -16.78 29.88 -6.35
N ARG A 244 -17.72 30.66 -6.90
CA ARG A 244 -18.94 30.09 -7.49
C ARG A 244 -18.56 29.41 -8.80
N LEU A 245 -18.62 28.09 -8.82
CA LEU A 245 -18.23 27.29 -9.97
C LEU A 245 -19.36 27.17 -10.99
N ARG A 246 -19.00 26.96 -12.26
CA ARG A 246 -19.93 26.60 -13.34
C ARG A 246 -19.63 25.18 -13.81
N GLY A 247 -20.69 24.42 -14.09
CA GLY A 247 -20.59 23.09 -14.64
C GLY A 247 -19.85 23.11 -15.97
N ALA A 248 -18.99 22.12 -16.19
CA ALA A 248 -18.17 22.01 -17.39
C ALA A 248 -18.06 20.57 -17.86
N ALA A 249 -17.94 20.38 -19.17
CA ALA A 249 -17.54 19.10 -19.76
C ALA A 249 -16.01 19.01 -19.80
N HIS A 250 -15.45 17.96 -19.21
CA HIS A 250 -14.02 17.70 -19.18
C HIS A 250 -13.69 16.40 -19.90
N ARG A 251 -12.66 16.43 -20.76
CA ARG A 251 -12.10 15.26 -21.43
C ARG A 251 -10.63 15.15 -21.07
N PRO A 252 -10.24 14.35 -20.06
CA PRO A 252 -8.83 14.14 -19.74
C PRO A 252 -8.14 13.36 -20.86
N GLU A 253 -6.91 13.74 -21.21
CA GLU A 253 -6.09 13.05 -22.22
C GLU A 253 -5.66 11.65 -21.77
N THR A 254 -5.52 11.44 -20.46
CA THR A 254 -5.07 10.18 -19.87
C THR A 254 -6.04 9.74 -18.77
N PRO A 255 -6.42 8.45 -18.69
CA PRO A 255 -7.32 7.95 -17.66
C PRO A 255 -6.82 8.30 -16.26
N SER A 256 -7.68 8.83 -15.39
CA SER A 256 -7.35 9.06 -13.98
C SER A 256 -8.58 9.24 -13.12
N ALA A 257 -8.86 8.22 -12.30
CA ALA A 257 -9.92 8.28 -11.31
C ALA A 257 -9.78 9.47 -10.36
N GLN A 258 -8.55 9.91 -10.02
CA GLN A 258 -8.37 11.05 -9.12
C GLN A 258 -8.75 12.39 -9.78
N VAL A 259 -8.45 12.56 -11.06
CA VAL A 259 -8.87 13.75 -11.83
C VAL A 259 -10.38 13.75 -11.98
N LYS A 260 -10.97 12.63 -12.39
CA LYS A 260 -12.44 12.47 -12.45
C LYS A 260 -13.08 12.81 -11.10
N SER A 261 -12.61 12.20 -10.01
CA SER A 261 -13.13 12.46 -8.67
C SER A 261 -13.06 13.92 -8.28
N ALA A 262 -11.93 14.61 -8.53
CA ALA A 262 -11.78 16.02 -8.18
C ALA A 262 -12.78 16.91 -8.94
N VAL A 263 -12.98 16.65 -10.24
CA VAL A 263 -13.91 17.40 -11.09
C VAL A 263 -15.36 17.13 -10.70
N LEU A 264 -15.73 15.88 -10.42
CA LEU A 264 -17.08 15.53 -9.97
C LEU A 264 -17.38 16.14 -8.58
N LEU A 265 -16.43 16.09 -7.65
CA LEU A 265 -16.60 16.73 -6.33
C LEU A 265 -16.76 18.25 -6.43
N ALA A 266 -16.02 18.91 -7.31
CA ALA A 266 -16.23 20.33 -7.62
C ALA A 266 -17.60 20.57 -8.26
N GLY A 267 -18.05 19.65 -9.11
CA GLY A 267 -19.34 19.69 -9.80
C GLY A 267 -20.55 19.68 -8.85
N LEU A 268 -20.44 19.07 -7.66
CA LEU A 268 -21.48 19.14 -6.62
C LEU A 268 -21.78 20.56 -6.16
N HIS A 269 -20.78 21.45 -6.25
CA HIS A 269 -20.86 22.86 -5.84
C HIS A 269 -21.06 23.82 -7.03
N ALA A 270 -21.12 23.30 -8.26
CA ALA A 270 -21.20 24.12 -9.46
C ALA A 270 -22.65 24.45 -9.87
N GLU A 271 -22.84 25.55 -10.58
CA GLU A 271 -24.10 25.83 -11.27
C GLU A 271 -24.18 24.98 -12.55
N GLY A 272 -25.24 24.17 -12.69
CA GLY A 272 -25.45 23.30 -13.85
C GLY A 272 -24.82 21.91 -13.71
N THR A 273 -24.57 21.25 -14.84
CA THR A 273 -24.04 19.88 -14.90
C THR A 273 -22.57 19.86 -15.24
N THR A 274 -21.80 19.09 -14.47
CA THR A 274 -20.38 18.80 -14.73
C THR A 274 -20.24 17.39 -15.24
N SER A 275 -19.44 17.18 -16.28
CA SER A 275 -19.19 15.84 -16.84
C SER A 275 -17.72 15.58 -17.11
N VAL A 276 -17.32 14.31 -17.01
CA VAL A 276 -15.97 13.82 -17.29
C VAL A 276 -16.09 12.63 -18.25
N ALA A 277 -15.57 12.76 -19.47
CA ALA A 277 -15.52 11.67 -20.44
C ALA A 277 -14.09 11.10 -20.52
N GLU A 278 -13.88 9.92 -19.95
CA GLU A 278 -12.57 9.29 -19.85
C GLU A 278 -12.23 8.50 -21.13
N PRO A 279 -10.95 8.44 -21.54
CA PRO A 279 -10.54 7.63 -22.69
C PRO A 279 -10.56 6.12 -22.42
N ALA A 280 -10.56 5.72 -21.15
CA ALA A 280 -10.76 4.35 -20.70
C ALA A 280 -11.42 4.34 -19.33
N ALA A 281 -12.12 3.24 -18.99
CA ALA A 281 -12.74 3.10 -17.69
C ALA A 281 -11.70 3.15 -16.56
N THR A 282 -11.97 3.95 -15.54
CA THR A 282 -11.19 3.97 -14.30
C THR A 282 -12.07 3.59 -13.11
N ARG A 283 -11.48 3.51 -11.92
CA ARG A 283 -12.21 3.23 -10.67
C ARG A 283 -13.46 4.11 -10.54
N ASP A 284 -14.57 3.50 -10.15
CA ASP A 284 -15.89 4.15 -10.01
C ASP A 284 -16.29 4.39 -8.54
N HIS A 285 -15.33 4.36 -7.62
CA HIS A 285 -15.59 4.51 -6.18
C HIS A 285 -16.23 5.87 -5.83
N THR A 286 -15.98 6.94 -6.60
CA THR A 286 -16.62 8.24 -6.30
C THR A 286 -18.09 8.21 -6.65
N GLU A 287 -18.41 7.60 -7.78
CA GLU A 287 -19.75 7.45 -8.32
C GLU A 287 -20.60 6.59 -7.38
N ARG A 288 -20.07 5.43 -6.96
CA ARG A 288 -20.73 4.55 -5.98
C ARG A 288 -20.93 5.23 -4.64
N ALA A 289 -19.90 5.90 -4.14
CA ALA A 289 -19.99 6.61 -2.88
C ALA A 289 -21.02 7.75 -2.95
N LEU A 290 -21.05 8.53 -4.03
CA LEU A 290 -22.07 9.57 -4.22
C LEU A 290 -23.48 9.00 -4.15
N THR A 291 -23.75 7.91 -4.87
CA THR A 291 -25.04 7.21 -4.80
C THR A 291 -25.36 6.72 -3.39
N ALA A 292 -24.38 6.17 -2.65
CA ALA A 292 -24.56 5.70 -1.28
C ALA A 292 -24.89 6.83 -0.28
N PHE A 293 -24.48 8.07 -0.58
CA PHE A 293 -24.85 9.28 0.17
C PHE A 293 -26.12 9.96 -0.35
N GLY A 294 -26.87 9.32 -1.25
CA GLY A 294 -28.13 9.82 -1.81
C GLY A 294 -27.98 10.74 -3.03
N GLY A 295 -26.77 10.90 -3.55
CA GLY A 295 -26.50 11.67 -4.77
C GLY A 295 -26.92 10.95 -6.04
N GLN A 296 -27.20 11.73 -7.08
CA GLN A 296 -27.48 11.29 -8.43
C GLN A 296 -26.23 11.46 -9.30
N VAL A 297 -25.83 10.36 -9.95
CA VAL A 297 -24.71 10.30 -10.88
C VAL A 297 -25.22 9.78 -12.23
N GLY A 298 -25.01 10.57 -13.28
CA GLY A 298 -25.29 10.12 -14.65
C GLY A 298 -24.09 9.38 -15.21
N VAL A 299 -24.30 8.22 -15.83
CA VAL A 299 -23.26 7.43 -16.50
C VAL A 299 -23.75 7.08 -17.91
N ASP A 300 -23.00 7.52 -18.92
CA ASP A 300 -23.24 7.22 -20.33
C ASP A 300 -21.93 6.79 -21.00
N GLY A 301 -21.78 5.48 -21.21
CA GLY A 301 -20.52 4.88 -21.67
C GLY A 301 -19.35 5.21 -20.73
N LEU A 302 -18.36 5.94 -21.23
CA LEU A 302 -17.20 6.41 -20.47
C LEU A 302 -17.37 7.84 -19.92
N THR A 303 -18.58 8.41 -20.02
CA THR A 303 -18.89 9.74 -19.51
C THR A 303 -19.64 9.63 -18.19
N VAL A 304 -19.10 10.28 -17.15
CA VAL A 304 -19.72 10.40 -15.83
C VAL A 304 -20.10 11.85 -15.59
N SER A 305 -21.29 12.10 -15.03
CA SER A 305 -21.79 13.45 -14.78
C SER A 305 -22.47 13.60 -13.43
N VAL A 306 -22.41 14.81 -12.88
CA VAL A 306 -23.15 15.24 -11.70
C VAL A 306 -23.75 16.61 -11.93
N THR A 307 -24.98 16.81 -11.48
CA THR A 307 -25.60 18.14 -11.42
C THR A 307 -25.28 18.77 -10.07
N GLY A 308 -24.93 20.06 -10.03
CA GLY A 308 -24.63 20.71 -8.77
C GLY A 308 -25.86 21.07 -7.94
N GLY A 309 -25.65 21.43 -6.68
CA GLY A 309 -26.72 21.77 -5.74
C GLY A 309 -27.44 20.57 -5.10
N GLN A 310 -26.92 19.36 -5.31
CA GLN A 310 -27.46 18.15 -4.69
C GLN A 310 -27.28 18.16 -3.17
N ARG A 311 -28.25 17.56 -2.47
CA ARG A 311 -28.17 17.29 -1.03
C ARG A 311 -27.73 15.85 -0.82
N LEU A 312 -26.67 15.71 -0.02
CA LEU A 312 -26.18 14.41 0.42
C LEU A 312 -26.63 14.19 1.86
N HIS A 313 -26.92 12.94 2.22
CA HIS A 313 -27.44 12.58 3.53
C HIS A 313 -26.48 11.65 4.27
N GLY A 314 -26.28 11.90 5.56
CA GLY A 314 -25.44 11.06 6.40
C GLY A 314 -26.00 9.64 6.48
N CYS A 315 -25.09 8.66 6.43
CA CYS A 315 -25.45 7.25 6.38
C CYS A 315 -24.45 6.36 7.13
N THR A 316 -24.80 5.09 7.30
CA THR A 316 -23.91 4.08 7.87
C THR A 316 -23.35 3.21 6.76
N LEU A 317 -22.04 3.19 6.60
CA LEU A 317 -21.32 2.43 5.57
C LEU A 317 -20.21 1.59 6.20
N SER A 318 -19.74 0.59 5.47
CA SER A 318 -18.53 -0.14 5.83
C SER A 318 -17.56 -0.15 4.66
N VAL A 319 -16.27 -0.05 4.97
CA VAL A 319 -15.20 -0.13 3.97
C VAL A 319 -14.78 -1.59 3.80
N PRO A 320 -14.75 -2.14 2.56
CA PRO A 320 -14.27 -3.49 2.34
C PRO A 320 -12.76 -3.55 2.45
N GLY A 321 -12.20 -4.74 2.67
CA GLY A 321 -10.77 -4.97 2.60
C GLY A 321 -10.20 -4.53 1.25
N ASP A 322 -9.03 -3.89 1.27
CA ASP A 322 -8.37 -3.36 0.08
C ASP A 322 -7.92 -4.48 -0.86
N PHE A 323 -8.46 -4.49 -2.08
CA PHE A 323 -8.04 -5.43 -3.11
C PHE A 323 -6.55 -5.29 -3.46
N SER A 324 -5.98 -4.08 -3.42
CA SER A 324 -4.54 -3.87 -3.63
C SER A 324 -3.69 -4.51 -2.51
N SER A 325 -4.19 -4.54 -1.28
CA SER A 325 -3.52 -5.22 -0.17
C SER A 325 -3.65 -6.74 -0.30
N ALA A 326 -4.83 -7.22 -0.72
CA ALA A 326 -5.07 -8.64 -0.99
C ALA A 326 -4.20 -9.17 -2.13
N ALA A 327 -3.92 -8.34 -3.14
CA ALA A 327 -3.13 -8.70 -4.32
C ALA A 327 -1.79 -9.35 -3.99
N PHE A 328 -1.07 -8.84 -2.99
CA PHE A 328 0.23 -9.40 -2.58
C PHE A 328 0.11 -10.84 -2.08
N TRP A 329 -0.94 -11.17 -1.33
CA TRP A 329 -1.19 -12.53 -0.83
C TRP A 329 -1.67 -13.47 -1.94
N LEU A 330 -2.51 -12.97 -2.84
CA LEU A 330 -2.98 -13.72 -4.00
C LEU A 330 -1.82 -14.06 -4.94
N VAL A 331 -0.95 -13.08 -5.21
CA VAL A 331 0.30 -13.26 -5.98
C VAL A 331 1.22 -14.26 -5.29
N ALA A 332 1.48 -14.11 -3.99
CA ALA A 332 2.39 -14.99 -3.26
C ALA A 332 1.91 -16.45 -3.29
N ALA A 333 0.60 -16.67 -3.13
CA ALA A 333 0.01 -18.00 -3.23
C ALA A 333 -0.02 -18.53 -4.68
N ALA A 334 -0.17 -17.67 -5.69
CA ALA A 334 -0.10 -18.10 -7.09
C ALA A 334 1.32 -18.49 -7.50
N ALA A 335 2.33 -17.79 -6.99
CA ALA A 335 3.73 -17.99 -7.34
C ALA A 335 4.34 -19.27 -6.74
N LEU A 336 3.82 -19.74 -5.61
CA LEU A 336 4.36 -20.89 -4.87
C LEU A 336 3.42 -22.10 -4.99
N PRO A 337 3.75 -23.14 -5.78
CA PRO A 337 2.90 -24.33 -5.92
C PRO A 337 2.53 -25.00 -4.60
N GLY A 338 1.27 -25.42 -4.47
CA GLY A 338 0.75 -26.01 -3.22
C GLY A 338 0.42 -24.98 -2.12
N SER A 339 0.47 -23.69 -2.44
CA SER A 339 -0.05 -22.62 -1.59
C SER A 339 -1.57 -22.50 -1.70
N ARG A 340 -2.20 -22.10 -0.60
CA ARG A 340 -3.65 -21.87 -0.53
C ARG A 340 -3.99 -20.70 0.39
N ILE A 341 -4.57 -19.65 -0.18
CA ILE A 341 -5.00 -18.49 0.59
C ILE A 341 -6.49 -18.25 0.43
N VAL A 342 -7.13 -17.77 1.51
CA VAL A 342 -8.49 -17.23 1.47
C VAL A 342 -8.46 -15.83 2.05
N VAL A 343 -8.80 -14.84 1.24
CA VAL A 343 -8.96 -13.45 1.66
C VAL A 343 -10.45 -13.17 1.84
N GLU A 344 -10.84 -12.84 3.06
CA GLU A 344 -12.22 -12.56 3.43
C GLU A 344 -12.52 -11.06 3.38
N ASP A 345 -13.78 -10.74 3.10
CA ASP A 345 -14.33 -9.38 3.19
C ASP A 345 -13.56 -8.37 2.32
N VAL A 346 -13.03 -8.82 1.18
CA VAL A 346 -12.26 -8.01 0.23
C VAL A 346 -13.17 -7.35 -0.79
N GLY A 347 -12.85 -6.13 -1.21
CA GLY A 347 -13.55 -5.40 -2.25
C GLY A 347 -13.47 -6.14 -3.59
N LEU A 348 -14.63 -6.36 -4.21
CA LEU A 348 -14.78 -7.05 -5.49
C LEU A 348 -15.41 -6.14 -6.55
N ASN A 349 -15.05 -4.86 -6.49
CA ASN A 349 -15.45 -3.89 -7.50
C ASN A 349 -14.84 -4.32 -8.87
N PRO A 350 -15.65 -4.48 -9.93
CA PRO A 350 -15.16 -4.94 -11.23
C PRO A 350 -14.04 -4.08 -11.82
N THR A 351 -13.97 -2.80 -11.46
CA THR A 351 -12.90 -1.88 -11.90
C THR A 351 -11.56 -2.11 -11.19
N ARG A 352 -11.49 -3.06 -10.23
CA ARG A 352 -10.33 -3.36 -9.39
C ARG A 352 -9.85 -4.81 -9.46
N THR A 353 -10.67 -5.73 -9.95
CA THR A 353 -10.45 -7.17 -9.83
C THR A 353 -9.74 -7.81 -11.02
N ALA A 354 -9.22 -7.02 -11.97
CA ALA A 354 -8.54 -7.52 -13.18
C ALA A 354 -7.39 -8.50 -12.87
N LEU A 355 -6.73 -8.35 -11.71
CA LEU A 355 -5.69 -9.27 -11.26
C LEU A 355 -6.18 -10.72 -11.17
N LEU A 356 -7.45 -10.96 -10.83
CA LEU A 356 -7.97 -12.32 -10.71
C LEU A 356 -7.86 -13.08 -12.03
N ASP A 357 -8.13 -12.41 -13.16
CA ASP A 357 -8.00 -13.00 -14.50
C ASP A 357 -6.55 -13.16 -14.93
N VAL A 358 -5.67 -12.22 -14.55
CA VAL A 358 -4.21 -12.37 -14.70
C VAL A 358 -3.71 -13.62 -13.99
N LEU A 359 -4.12 -13.85 -12.74
CA LEU A 359 -3.70 -15.01 -11.96
C LEU A 359 -4.26 -16.33 -12.53
N ARG A 360 -5.48 -16.32 -13.08
CA ARG A 360 -6.01 -17.47 -13.85
C ARG A 360 -5.16 -17.77 -15.09
N ARG A 361 -4.80 -16.74 -15.86
CA ARG A 361 -3.91 -16.88 -17.03
C ARG A 361 -2.52 -17.37 -16.65
N PHE A 362 -2.03 -17.02 -15.46
CA PHE A 362 -0.76 -17.53 -14.93
C PHE A 362 -0.80 -19.03 -14.61
N GLY A 363 -1.99 -19.57 -14.32
CA GLY A 363 -2.20 -20.97 -13.97
C GLY A 363 -2.68 -21.20 -12.53
N ALA A 364 -3.10 -20.16 -11.81
CA ALA A 364 -3.70 -20.32 -10.48
C ALA A 364 -5.20 -20.66 -10.57
N ARG A 365 -5.69 -21.43 -9.59
CA ARG A 365 -7.13 -21.66 -9.44
C ARG A 365 -7.71 -20.57 -8.55
N VAL A 366 -8.54 -19.71 -9.15
CA VAL A 366 -9.08 -18.52 -8.49
C VAL A 366 -10.60 -18.59 -8.43
N GLN A 367 -11.16 -18.60 -7.22
CA GLN A 367 -12.59 -18.46 -6.97
C GLN A 367 -12.84 -17.14 -6.26
N ALA A 368 -13.83 -16.37 -6.73
CA ALA A 368 -14.26 -15.14 -6.10
C ALA A 368 -15.78 -15.16 -5.99
N GLU A 369 -16.28 -14.86 -4.80
CA GLU A 369 -17.70 -14.85 -4.47
C GLU A 369 -18.05 -13.49 -3.87
N ILE A 370 -19.01 -12.78 -4.46
CA ILE A 370 -19.57 -11.56 -3.88
C ILE A 370 -20.61 -12.00 -2.84
N THR A 371 -20.36 -11.66 -1.58
CA THR A 371 -21.24 -12.02 -0.45
C THR A 371 -22.22 -10.89 -0.11
N THR A 372 -21.90 -9.65 -0.44
CA THR A 372 -22.81 -8.50 -0.26
C THR A 372 -22.45 -7.32 -1.16
N THR A 373 -23.47 -6.51 -1.47
CA THR A 373 -23.33 -5.20 -2.14
C THR A 373 -24.01 -4.06 -1.36
N GLU A 374 -24.67 -4.37 -0.24
CA GLU A 374 -25.55 -3.44 0.48
C GLU A 374 -24.81 -2.36 1.26
N ALA A 375 -23.50 -2.55 1.52
CA ALA A 375 -22.66 -1.60 2.26
C ALA A 375 -21.94 -0.58 1.36
N GLY A 376 -22.51 -0.27 0.19
CA GLY A 376 -22.04 0.72 -0.77
C GLY A 376 -21.06 0.19 -1.82
N GLU A 377 -20.26 -0.83 -1.52
CA GLU A 377 -19.29 -1.43 -2.43
C GLU A 377 -19.42 -2.97 -2.44
N PRO A 378 -19.34 -3.63 -3.61
CA PRO A 378 -19.36 -5.08 -3.71
C PRO A 378 -18.13 -5.68 -3.01
N ARG A 379 -18.37 -6.74 -2.24
CA ARG A 379 -17.31 -7.43 -1.50
C ARG A 379 -17.60 -8.91 -1.34
N GLY A 380 -16.58 -9.65 -0.95
CA GLY A 380 -16.78 -11.01 -0.49
C GLY A 380 -15.48 -11.76 -0.27
N ILE A 381 -15.41 -12.98 -0.79
CA ILE A 381 -14.32 -13.91 -0.49
C ILE A 381 -13.58 -14.22 -1.78
N VAL A 382 -12.25 -14.16 -1.73
CA VAL A 382 -11.37 -14.67 -2.79
C VAL A 382 -10.59 -15.84 -2.23
N SER A 383 -10.66 -16.99 -2.87
CA SER A 383 -9.79 -18.13 -2.60
C SER A 383 -8.89 -18.41 -3.80
N LEU A 384 -7.63 -18.69 -3.50
CA LEU A 384 -6.63 -18.98 -4.51
C LEU A 384 -5.78 -20.17 -4.10
N GLU A 385 -5.59 -21.09 -5.06
CA GLU A 385 -4.65 -22.20 -4.98
C GLU A 385 -3.62 -22.07 -6.11
N GLY A 386 -2.33 -22.14 -5.73
CA GLY A 386 -1.23 -22.16 -6.69
C GLY A 386 -1.04 -23.56 -7.28
N ASP A 387 -1.15 -23.69 -8.60
CA ASP A 387 -1.06 -24.96 -9.34
C ASP A 387 0.18 -24.96 -10.26
N ARG A 388 0.16 -24.12 -11.30
CA ARG A 388 1.22 -24.06 -12.33
C ARG A 388 1.79 -22.65 -12.49
N MET A 389 2.99 -22.59 -13.05
CA MET A 389 3.65 -21.35 -13.44
C MET A 389 3.52 -21.13 -14.94
N GLY A 390 3.43 -19.87 -15.36
CA GLY A 390 3.27 -19.48 -16.75
C GLY A 390 4.12 -18.28 -17.14
N THR A 391 4.04 -17.91 -18.42
CA THR A 391 4.52 -16.60 -18.91
C THR A 391 3.32 -15.68 -19.03
N LEU A 392 3.48 -14.42 -18.64
CA LEU A 392 2.45 -13.39 -18.73
C LEU A 392 2.93 -12.20 -19.55
N GLU A 393 2.04 -11.72 -20.41
CA GLU A 393 2.14 -10.41 -21.00
C GLU A 393 0.93 -9.59 -20.57
N ILE A 394 1.18 -8.39 -20.04
CA ILE A 394 0.16 -7.41 -19.69
C ILE A 394 0.18 -6.33 -20.77
N ALA A 395 -0.92 -6.25 -21.52
CA ALA A 395 -1.08 -5.30 -22.60
C ALA A 395 -1.44 -3.90 -22.07
N PRO A 396 -1.15 -2.82 -22.83
CA PRO A 396 -1.45 -1.44 -22.42
C PRO A 396 -2.91 -1.21 -21.99
N GLU A 397 -3.86 -1.91 -22.60
CA GLU A 397 -5.30 -1.77 -22.34
C GLU A 397 -5.70 -2.34 -20.97
N GLU A 398 -4.93 -3.29 -20.44
CA GLU A 398 -5.16 -3.90 -19.12
C GLU A 398 -4.56 -3.06 -17.98
N VAL A 399 -3.55 -2.24 -18.29
CA VAL A 399 -2.80 -1.44 -17.31
C VAL A 399 -3.69 -0.54 -16.46
N PRO A 400 -4.69 0.20 -16.97
CA PRO A 400 -5.53 1.05 -16.12
C PRO A 400 -6.20 0.31 -14.96
N GLY A 401 -6.61 -0.95 -15.18
CA GLY A 401 -7.23 -1.81 -14.17
C GLY A 401 -6.24 -2.52 -13.24
N LEU A 402 -4.94 -2.51 -13.58
CA LEU A 402 -3.88 -3.25 -12.89
C LEU A 402 -2.75 -2.36 -12.36
N ILE A 403 -2.76 -1.06 -12.64
CA ILE A 403 -1.61 -0.15 -12.49
C ILE A 403 -0.96 -0.24 -11.11
N ASP A 404 -1.77 -0.42 -10.08
CA ASP A 404 -1.36 -0.46 -8.69
C ASP A 404 -0.82 -1.86 -8.30
N GLU A 405 -1.32 -2.92 -8.94
CA GLU A 405 -0.95 -4.32 -8.73
C GLU A 405 0.26 -4.77 -9.55
N LEU A 406 0.69 -4.00 -10.56
CA LEU A 406 1.84 -4.32 -11.42
C LEU A 406 3.12 -4.70 -10.66
N PRO A 407 3.52 -4.02 -9.55
CA PRO A 407 4.68 -4.45 -8.76
C PRO A 407 4.52 -5.84 -8.14
N ALA A 408 3.32 -6.18 -7.67
CA ALA A 408 3.03 -7.51 -7.14
C ALA A 408 3.04 -8.54 -8.28
N ILE A 409 2.39 -8.25 -9.42
CA ILE A 409 2.39 -9.13 -10.60
C ILE A 409 3.81 -9.44 -11.06
N ALA A 410 4.72 -8.46 -11.06
CA ALA A 410 6.11 -8.66 -11.41
C ALA A 410 6.81 -9.69 -10.52
N ALA A 411 6.44 -9.77 -9.24
CA ALA A 411 7.00 -10.74 -8.30
C ALA A 411 6.61 -12.20 -8.64
N LEU A 412 5.58 -12.45 -9.47
CA LEU A 412 5.28 -13.80 -9.98
C LEU A 412 6.50 -14.39 -10.70
N ALA A 413 7.16 -13.59 -11.53
CA ALA A 413 8.32 -14.03 -12.30
C ALA A 413 9.51 -14.39 -11.42
N ALA A 414 9.61 -13.88 -10.18
CA ALA A 414 10.71 -14.25 -9.28
C ALA A 414 10.75 -15.77 -8.97
N HIS A 415 9.60 -16.44 -9.07
CA HIS A 415 9.44 -17.87 -8.78
C HIS A 415 9.59 -18.76 -10.03
N GLY A 416 9.68 -18.16 -11.23
CA GLY A 416 9.80 -18.85 -12.52
C GLY A 416 8.95 -18.18 -13.61
N GLY A 417 9.26 -18.49 -14.88
CA GLY A 417 8.53 -17.93 -16.03
C GLY A 417 9.01 -16.51 -16.39
N GLN A 418 8.15 -15.74 -17.06
CA GLN A 418 8.45 -14.36 -17.47
C GLN A 418 7.19 -13.50 -17.34
N VAL A 419 7.36 -12.26 -16.89
CA VAL A 419 6.31 -11.23 -16.87
C VAL A 419 6.78 -10.05 -17.71
N THR A 420 6.00 -9.67 -18.71
CA THR A 420 6.24 -8.47 -19.55
C THR A 420 5.08 -7.50 -19.40
N VAL A 421 5.39 -6.23 -19.15
CA VAL A 421 4.40 -5.16 -19.01
C VAL A 421 4.75 -4.03 -19.98
N ARG A 422 3.75 -3.50 -20.69
CA ARG A 422 3.84 -2.34 -21.61
C ARG A 422 2.71 -1.35 -21.30
N GLY A 423 2.85 -0.09 -21.68
CA GLY A 423 1.83 0.95 -21.46
C GLY A 423 1.69 1.46 -20.02
N ALA A 424 2.66 1.18 -19.15
CA ALA A 424 2.67 1.51 -17.73
C ALA A 424 3.49 2.77 -17.37
N GLY A 425 3.73 3.68 -18.30
CA GLY A 425 4.53 4.90 -18.07
C GLY A 425 4.05 5.79 -16.90
N GLU A 426 2.76 5.74 -16.56
CA GLU A 426 2.17 6.44 -15.41
C GLU A 426 2.76 5.97 -14.05
N LEU A 427 3.43 4.82 -13.99
CA LEU A 427 4.17 4.36 -12.80
C LEU A 427 5.39 5.22 -12.46
N ARG A 428 5.96 5.94 -13.43
CA ARG A 428 7.16 6.77 -13.21
C ARG A 428 6.89 8.03 -12.39
N VAL A 429 5.63 8.47 -12.34
CA VAL A 429 5.22 9.73 -11.70
C VAL A 429 4.38 9.50 -10.44
N LYS A 430 4.52 8.34 -9.80
CA LYS A 430 3.84 7.97 -8.55
C LYS A 430 4.62 8.48 -7.32
N GLU A 431 4.63 7.70 -6.23
CA GLU A 431 5.35 8.03 -5.01
C GLU A 431 6.87 8.03 -5.21
N SER A 432 7.30 7.16 -6.12
CA SER A 432 8.64 7.01 -6.67
C SER A 432 8.54 6.80 -8.19
N ASP A 433 9.67 6.76 -8.90
CA ASP A 433 9.72 6.06 -10.19
C ASP A 433 9.63 4.56 -9.90
N ARG A 434 8.39 4.03 -9.92
CA ARG A 434 8.12 2.64 -9.56
C ARG A 434 8.71 1.65 -10.55
N ILE A 435 8.92 2.03 -11.82
CA ILE A 435 9.54 1.15 -12.80
C ILE A 435 11.02 0.97 -12.46
N ALA A 436 11.75 2.09 -12.35
CA ALA A 436 13.17 2.06 -12.05
C ALA A 436 13.46 1.43 -10.68
N THR A 437 12.62 1.74 -9.68
CA THR A 437 12.76 1.18 -8.32
C THR A 437 12.52 -0.32 -8.30
N LEU A 438 11.45 -0.80 -8.96
CA LEU A 438 11.14 -2.22 -9.03
C LEU A 438 12.27 -3.03 -9.70
N VAL A 439 12.71 -2.58 -10.88
CA VAL A 439 13.77 -3.26 -11.65
C VAL A 439 15.09 -3.25 -10.88
N GLY A 440 15.46 -2.11 -10.29
CA GLY A 440 16.66 -2.00 -9.45
C GLY A 440 16.64 -2.92 -8.25
N GLY A 441 15.52 -2.96 -7.50
CA GLY A 441 15.37 -3.83 -6.35
C GLY A 441 15.40 -5.31 -6.70
N PHE A 442 14.72 -5.71 -7.79
CA PHE A 442 14.75 -7.10 -8.26
C PHE A 442 16.16 -7.54 -8.66
N ARG A 443 16.91 -6.70 -9.38
CA ARG A 443 18.33 -6.98 -9.70
C ARG A 443 19.18 -7.16 -8.44
N SER A 444 18.96 -6.33 -7.41
CA SER A 444 19.68 -6.45 -6.13
C SER A 444 19.31 -7.70 -5.33
N LEU A 445 18.14 -8.29 -5.59
CA LEU A 445 17.74 -9.60 -5.05
C LEU A 445 18.27 -10.78 -5.89
N GLY A 446 18.95 -10.51 -7.01
CA GLY A 446 19.45 -11.53 -7.93
C GLY A 446 18.41 -12.01 -8.95
N ILE A 447 17.36 -11.23 -9.22
CA ILE A 447 16.33 -11.52 -10.22
C ILE A 447 16.67 -10.79 -11.53
N ASP A 448 16.56 -11.47 -12.66
CA ASP A 448 16.74 -10.85 -13.98
C ASP A 448 15.53 -9.96 -14.31
N ALA A 449 15.79 -8.68 -14.52
CA ALA A 449 14.78 -7.69 -14.82
C ALA A 449 15.34 -6.61 -15.75
N ASP A 450 14.54 -6.17 -16.71
CA ASP A 450 14.85 -5.09 -17.64
C ASP A 450 13.82 -3.97 -17.57
N GLU A 451 14.34 -2.75 -17.43
CA GLU A 451 13.56 -1.53 -17.48
C GLU A 451 13.22 -1.17 -18.94
N ARG A 452 12.01 -0.64 -19.15
CA ARG A 452 11.57 -0.01 -20.40
C ARG A 452 10.97 1.34 -20.10
N GLU A 453 10.88 2.22 -21.10
CA GLU A 453 10.30 3.56 -20.93
C GLU A 453 8.86 3.50 -20.36
N ASP A 454 8.04 2.58 -20.85
CA ASP A 454 6.63 2.43 -20.48
C ASP A 454 6.33 1.08 -19.82
N GLY A 455 7.31 0.43 -19.20
CA GLY A 455 7.08 -0.85 -18.55
C GLY A 455 8.35 -1.58 -18.15
N PHE A 456 8.29 -2.90 -18.10
CA PHE A 456 9.41 -3.73 -17.68
C PHE A 456 9.26 -5.17 -18.16
N ILE A 457 10.35 -5.92 -18.11
CA ILE A 457 10.37 -7.37 -18.23
C ILE A 457 11.01 -7.93 -16.97
N VAL A 458 10.44 -8.98 -16.39
CA VAL A 458 11.07 -9.76 -15.31
C VAL A 458 11.11 -11.21 -15.75
N ARG A 459 12.28 -11.84 -15.61
CA ARG A 459 12.53 -13.22 -16.02
C ARG A 459 12.95 -14.04 -14.80
N GLY A 460 12.18 -15.09 -14.55
CA GLY A 460 12.44 -16.06 -13.51
C GLY A 460 13.50 -17.07 -13.89
N ALA A 461 14.07 -17.69 -12.87
CA ALA A 461 15.00 -18.79 -13.03
C ALA A 461 14.34 -19.96 -13.80
N SER A 462 14.98 -20.40 -14.89
CA SER A 462 14.54 -21.58 -15.65
C SER A 462 14.98 -22.91 -15.01
N THR A 463 15.90 -22.86 -14.03
CA THR A 463 16.43 -24.02 -13.31
C THR A 463 16.65 -23.70 -11.84
N ALA A 464 16.71 -24.74 -10.99
CA ALA A 464 16.98 -24.57 -9.56
C ALA A 464 18.34 -23.89 -9.28
N ALA A 465 19.36 -24.16 -10.10
CA ALA A 465 20.69 -23.56 -9.96
C ALA A 465 20.74 -22.06 -10.32
N ALA A 466 19.70 -21.54 -10.99
CA ALA A 466 19.58 -20.14 -11.38
C ALA A 466 18.67 -19.34 -10.44
N ARG A 467 18.23 -19.93 -9.31
CA ARG A 467 17.39 -19.24 -8.34
C ARG A 467 18.11 -18.02 -7.74
N PRO A 468 17.37 -16.97 -7.35
CA PRO A 468 17.99 -15.81 -6.72
C PRO A 468 18.67 -16.22 -5.42
N ALA A 469 19.92 -15.79 -5.21
CA ALA A 469 20.65 -16.11 -3.98
C ALA A 469 20.12 -15.35 -2.74
N GLY A 470 19.22 -14.38 -2.95
CA GLY A 470 18.85 -13.37 -1.97
C GLY A 470 19.74 -12.13 -2.08
N GLY A 471 19.44 -11.10 -1.30
CA GLY A 471 20.18 -9.84 -1.33
C GLY A 471 19.50 -8.74 -0.54
N THR A 472 19.83 -7.48 -0.85
CA THR A 472 19.23 -6.31 -0.20
C THR A 472 18.54 -5.43 -1.23
N ALA A 473 17.25 -5.17 -1.05
CA ALA A 473 16.48 -4.24 -1.88
C ALA A 473 15.97 -3.05 -1.05
N ASP A 474 16.13 -1.85 -1.59
CA ASP A 474 15.65 -0.61 -0.97
C ASP A 474 14.29 -0.23 -1.55
N ALA A 475 13.28 -0.11 -0.69
CA ALA A 475 11.93 0.30 -1.06
C ALA A 475 11.83 1.75 -1.53
N ARG A 476 12.84 2.59 -1.27
CA ARG A 476 12.92 4.02 -1.64
C ARG A 476 11.68 4.82 -1.22
N GLY A 477 11.15 4.50 -0.05
CA GLY A 477 9.97 5.14 0.51
C GLY A 477 8.63 4.71 -0.09
N ASP A 478 8.60 3.70 -0.97
CA ASP A 478 7.37 3.21 -1.63
C ASP A 478 6.91 1.86 -1.05
N HIS A 479 5.76 1.89 -0.39
CA HIS A 479 5.18 0.73 0.28
C HIS A 479 4.88 -0.44 -0.66
N ARG A 480 4.53 -0.17 -1.93
CA ARG A 480 4.26 -1.23 -2.90
C ARG A 480 5.55 -1.93 -3.32
N MET A 481 6.67 -1.21 -3.36
CA MET A 481 7.99 -1.79 -3.63
C MET A 481 8.41 -2.70 -2.49
N ALA A 482 8.33 -2.24 -1.24
CA ALA A 482 8.64 -3.05 -0.06
C ALA A 482 7.87 -4.38 -0.04
N MET A 483 6.55 -4.34 -0.26
CA MET A 483 5.71 -5.55 -0.29
C MET A 483 6.03 -6.44 -1.52
N ALA A 484 6.27 -5.87 -2.70
CA ALA A 484 6.64 -6.64 -3.89
C ALA A 484 7.98 -7.35 -3.71
N PHE A 485 8.99 -6.67 -3.15
CA PHE A 485 10.29 -7.26 -2.83
C PHE A 485 10.17 -8.36 -1.78
N ALA A 486 9.33 -8.18 -0.77
CA ALA A 486 9.09 -9.22 0.23
C ALA A 486 8.49 -10.49 -0.40
N ILE A 487 7.51 -10.36 -1.31
CA ILE A 487 6.93 -11.51 -2.01
C ILE A 487 7.93 -12.16 -2.98
N ALA A 488 8.73 -11.35 -3.69
CA ALA A 488 9.76 -11.86 -4.60
C ALA A 488 10.87 -12.61 -3.84
N ALA A 489 11.28 -12.11 -2.67
CA ALA A 489 12.31 -12.72 -1.82
C ALA A 489 11.93 -14.10 -1.27
N LEU A 490 10.63 -14.47 -1.27
CA LEU A 490 10.21 -15.83 -0.91
C LEU A 490 10.76 -16.89 -1.88
N ALA A 491 11.12 -16.51 -3.11
CA ALA A 491 11.66 -17.38 -4.15
C ALA A 491 13.16 -17.69 -4.01
N ALA A 492 13.87 -16.92 -3.17
CA ALA A 492 15.32 -16.98 -3.08
C ALA A 492 15.80 -18.30 -2.43
N ASP A 493 17.06 -18.66 -2.64
CA ASP A 493 17.72 -19.75 -1.90
C ASP A 493 18.24 -19.28 -0.53
N GLY A 494 18.49 -17.98 -0.38
CA GLY A 494 19.01 -17.35 0.83
C GLY A 494 18.11 -16.25 1.37
N PRO A 495 18.35 -15.82 2.63
CA PRO A 495 17.62 -14.70 3.23
C PRO A 495 17.87 -13.39 2.47
N SER A 496 16.85 -12.53 2.45
CA SER A 496 16.93 -11.19 1.85
C SER A 496 16.57 -10.09 2.85
N LEU A 497 17.09 -8.89 2.63
CA LEU A 497 16.79 -7.68 3.40
C LEU A 497 16.00 -6.70 2.55
N ILE A 498 14.93 -6.18 3.11
CA ILE A 498 14.13 -5.11 2.49
C ILE A 498 14.33 -3.85 3.33
N ASP A 499 15.10 -2.90 2.82
CA ASP A 499 15.33 -1.60 3.46
C ASP A 499 14.14 -0.65 3.20
N GLY A 500 13.83 0.19 4.18
CA GLY A 500 12.65 1.07 4.17
C GLY A 500 11.35 0.29 4.34
N ALA A 501 11.36 -0.83 5.05
CA ALA A 501 10.19 -1.69 5.23
C ALA A 501 9.07 -1.03 6.06
N ASP A 502 9.41 -0.05 6.90
CA ASP A 502 8.49 0.70 7.75
C ASP A 502 7.41 1.46 6.96
N VAL A 503 7.72 1.86 5.72
CA VAL A 503 6.79 2.59 4.86
C VAL A 503 5.56 1.76 4.49
N VAL A 504 5.61 0.44 4.65
CA VAL A 504 4.42 -0.43 4.49
C VAL A 504 3.30 -0.01 5.45
N GLY A 505 3.63 0.48 6.65
CA GLY A 505 2.66 0.98 7.63
C GLY A 505 1.84 2.19 7.16
N ILE A 506 2.25 2.87 6.08
CA ILE A 506 1.46 3.92 5.43
C ILE A 506 0.16 3.35 4.84
N SER A 507 0.16 2.08 4.42
CA SER A 507 -0.94 1.43 3.69
C SER A 507 -1.46 0.15 4.36
N TYR A 508 -0.55 -0.72 4.83
CA TYR A 508 -0.87 -2.03 5.40
C TYR A 508 -0.09 -2.25 6.70
N PRO A 509 -0.51 -1.62 7.82
CA PRO A 509 -0.03 -2.00 9.14
C PRO A 509 -0.30 -3.50 9.40
N GLY A 510 0.71 -4.25 9.82
CA GLY A 510 0.57 -5.70 10.06
C GLY A 510 1.00 -6.61 8.90
N PHE A 511 1.54 -6.08 7.80
CA PHE A 511 1.92 -6.88 6.62
C PHE A 511 2.98 -7.94 6.95
N PHE A 512 4.08 -7.58 7.60
CA PHE A 512 5.16 -8.53 7.89
C PHE A 512 4.76 -9.55 8.97
N GLU A 513 3.90 -9.17 9.91
CA GLU A 513 3.31 -10.09 10.88
C GLU A 513 2.36 -11.10 10.21
N ALA A 514 1.62 -10.66 9.20
CA ALA A 514 0.83 -11.56 8.37
C ALA A 514 1.73 -12.47 7.54
N LEU A 515 2.86 -11.97 7.03
CA LEU A 515 3.82 -12.74 6.26
C LEU A 515 4.39 -13.87 7.12
N ASP A 516 4.94 -13.54 8.28
CA ASP A 516 5.49 -14.49 9.25
C ASP A 516 4.50 -15.60 9.63
N ARG A 517 3.20 -15.26 9.73
CA ARG A 517 2.14 -16.21 10.08
C ARG A 517 1.75 -17.13 8.93
N LEU A 518 1.80 -16.64 7.69
CA LEU A 518 1.24 -17.33 6.53
C LEU A 518 2.28 -18.15 5.76
N VAL A 519 3.57 -17.85 5.90
CA VAL A 519 4.64 -18.58 5.20
C VAL A 519 5.03 -19.85 5.95
N ALA A 520 5.26 -20.92 5.20
CA ALA A 520 5.98 -22.09 5.68
C ALA A 520 7.43 -22.04 5.18
N PRO A 521 8.45 -21.95 6.06
CA PRO A 521 9.85 -21.87 5.65
C PRO A 521 10.33 -23.16 4.96
N LEU A 522 11.42 -23.07 4.20
CA LEU A 522 12.09 -24.25 3.62
C LEU A 522 12.72 -25.13 4.72
N ASP A 523 12.63 -26.45 4.57
CA ASP A 523 13.17 -27.43 5.52
C ASP A 523 14.69 -27.22 5.71
N GLY A 524 15.16 -27.12 6.96
CA GLY A 524 16.57 -26.87 7.31
C GLY A 524 16.93 -25.41 7.61
N LEU A 525 16.08 -24.46 7.21
CA LEU A 525 16.07 -23.07 7.70
C LEU A 525 14.94 -22.96 8.72
N GLY A 526 15.13 -23.59 9.88
CA GLY A 526 14.08 -23.81 10.88
C GLY A 526 13.25 -22.55 11.17
N ALA A 527 11.93 -22.75 11.32
CA ALA A 527 10.99 -21.74 11.79
C ALA A 527 11.49 -21.04 13.07
N PRO A 528 11.17 -19.74 13.26
CA PRO A 528 11.60 -18.95 14.41
C PRO A 528 11.10 -19.47 15.77
#